data_AF-A0A800DIJ3-F1
#
_entry.id   AF-A0A800DIJ3-F1
#
_cell.length_a   1.000
_cell.length_b   1.000
_cell.length_c   1.000
_cell.angle_alpha   90.00
_cell.angle_beta   90.00
_cell.angle_gamma   90.00
#
_symmetry.space_group_name_H-M   'P 1'
#
loop_
_entity.id
_entity.type
_entity.pdbx_description
1 polymer ?
#
loop_
_entity_poly.entity_id
_entity_poly.type
_entity_poly.pdbx_seq_one_letter_code
_entity_poly.pdbx_strand_id
1 'polypeptide(L)'
;MTAGLGDADGLANGTIVDPGGPCVPAPAVPAPGPRASPSLPPVRRLNPPQMSVQYLSVNPQQTYAGEPVTIITNVVNTGDEAGNYRVALKINGQVEETRMVSVGPQGTQPVKFIVTRSDPGTYRVVIDGQQSSFTVLGSGTGAAASGGLIAIIAAAILLLVTVVALLASRRSA
;
A
#
# COMPACT_ATOMS: atom_id res chain seq x y z
N MET A 1 6.68 -78.34 -19.59
CA MET A 1 6.11 -79.10 -20.72
C MET A 1 4.58 -78.93 -20.63
N THR A 2 4.05 -77.74 -20.94
CA THR A 2 3.50 -77.27 -22.24
C THR A 2 2.34 -78.11 -22.80
N ALA A 3 1.13 -77.57 -22.69
CA ALA A 3 0.08 -77.51 -23.71
C ALA A 3 -0.98 -76.54 -23.15
N GLY A 4 -1.43 -75.47 -23.79
CA GLY A 4 -1.37 -75.04 -25.18
C GLY A 4 -2.66 -74.26 -25.38
N LEU A 5 -2.58 -72.93 -25.49
CA LEU A 5 -3.75 -72.10 -25.75
C LEU A 5 -4.17 -72.32 -27.21
N GLY A 6 -5.25 -73.08 -27.42
CA GLY A 6 -6.19 -72.94 -28.52
C GLY A 6 -5.66 -73.09 -29.95
N ASP A 7 -5.36 -74.32 -30.35
CA ASP A 7 -5.13 -74.74 -31.74
C ASP A 7 -5.75 -76.15 -31.95
N ALA A 8 -6.46 -76.37 -33.07
CA ALA A 8 -7.16 -77.64 -33.32
C ALA A 8 -6.26 -78.71 -33.98
N ASP A 9 -5.01 -78.36 -34.31
CA ASP A 9 -4.00 -79.22 -34.92
C ASP A 9 -2.84 -79.59 -33.97
N GLY A 10 -2.79 -79.00 -32.77
CA GLY A 10 -1.88 -79.41 -31.68
C GLY A 10 -0.41 -79.09 -31.92
N LEU A 11 -0.11 -78.11 -32.77
CA LEU A 11 1.24 -77.63 -33.07
C LEU A 11 1.40 -76.19 -32.56
N ALA A 12 2.38 -75.96 -31.67
CA ALA A 12 2.71 -74.63 -31.17
C ALA A 12 3.45 -73.76 -32.23
N ASN A 13 2.79 -73.48 -33.34
CA ASN A 13 3.29 -72.67 -34.46
C ASN A 13 2.65 -71.26 -34.54
N GLY A 14 1.68 -70.96 -33.65
CA GLY A 14 1.10 -69.63 -33.51
C GLY A 14 0.06 -69.25 -34.57
N THR A 15 -0.45 -70.19 -35.37
CA THR A 15 -1.50 -69.89 -36.36
C THR A 15 -2.90 -70.12 -35.79
N ILE A 16 -3.50 -69.09 -35.21
CA ILE A 16 -4.95 -69.05 -34.95
C ILE A 16 -5.66 -68.96 -36.30
N VAL A 17 -6.34 -70.04 -36.70
CA VAL A 17 -7.27 -70.03 -37.84
C VAL A 17 -8.64 -69.65 -37.28
N ASP A 18 -9.01 -68.39 -37.42
CA ASP A 18 -10.37 -67.91 -37.14
C ASP A 18 -11.34 -68.56 -38.14
N PRO A 19 -12.34 -69.35 -37.70
CA PRO A 19 -13.39 -69.83 -38.59
C PRO A 19 -14.30 -68.63 -38.92
N GLY A 20 -13.87 -67.83 -39.90
CA GLY A 20 -14.55 -66.62 -40.33
C GLY A 20 -16.06 -66.79 -40.38
N GLY A 21 -16.74 -66.22 -39.38
CA GLY A 21 -18.19 -66.16 -39.34
C GLY A 21 -18.74 -65.35 -40.50
N PRO A 22 -20.04 -65.50 -40.85
CA PRO A 22 -20.64 -64.72 -41.91
C PRO A 22 -20.49 -63.23 -41.58
N CYS A 23 -19.83 -62.50 -42.47
CA CYS A 23 -19.74 -61.05 -42.42
C CYS A 23 -21.14 -60.46 -42.56
N VAL A 24 -21.77 -60.15 -41.42
CA VAL A 24 -22.97 -59.32 -41.41
C VAL A 24 -22.56 -57.91 -41.84
N PRO A 25 -23.12 -57.36 -42.93
CA PRO A 25 -22.91 -55.96 -43.26
C PRO A 25 -23.51 -55.15 -42.11
N ALA A 26 -22.68 -54.41 -41.39
CA ALA A 26 -23.18 -53.44 -40.43
C ALA A 26 -24.11 -52.47 -41.20
N PRO A 27 -25.33 -52.19 -40.71
CA PRO A 27 -26.16 -51.16 -41.31
C PRO A 27 -25.36 -49.86 -41.36
N ALA A 28 -25.36 -49.19 -42.51
CA ALA A 28 -24.65 -47.94 -42.70
C ALA A 28 -25.08 -46.95 -41.60
N VAL A 29 -24.16 -46.63 -40.68
CA VAL A 29 -24.39 -45.61 -39.67
C VAL A 29 -24.57 -44.30 -40.44
N PRO A 30 -25.72 -43.60 -40.31
CA PRO A 30 -25.88 -42.30 -40.95
C PRO A 30 -24.75 -41.39 -40.46
N ALA A 31 -24.08 -40.70 -41.39
CA ALA A 31 -23.10 -39.69 -41.03
C ALA A 31 -23.74 -38.74 -40.01
N PRO A 32 -23.10 -38.46 -38.85
CA PRO A 32 -23.59 -37.44 -37.95
C PRO A 32 -23.80 -36.16 -38.76
N GLY A 33 -24.99 -35.56 -38.68
CA GLY A 33 -25.26 -34.27 -39.31
C GLY A 33 -24.21 -33.23 -38.89
N PRO A 34 -24.05 -32.12 -39.63
CA PRO A 34 -23.07 -31.10 -39.29
C PRO A 34 -23.24 -30.68 -37.83
N ARG A 35 -22.27 -31.05 -36.99
CA ARG A 35 -22.26 -30.67 -35.58
C ARG A 35 -22.21 -29.16 -35.55
N ALA A 36 -23.27 -28.51 -35.06
CA ALA A 36 -23.24 -27.08 -34.82
C ALA A 36 -21.99 -26.79 -33.98
N SER A 37 -21.07 -25.99 -34.51
CA SER A 37 -19.95 -25.48 -33.73
C SER A 37 -20.55 -24.75 -32.52
N PRO A 38 -20.13 -25.06 -31.28
CA PRO A 38 -20.56 -24.26 -30.14
C PRO A 38 -20.25 -22.80 -30.44
N SER A 39 -21.25 -21.94 -30.39
CA SER A 39 -21.03 -20.50 -30.48
C SER A 39 -20.10 -20.11 -29.34
N LEU A 40 -18.94 -19.55 -29.67
CA LEU A 40 -18.02 -19.04 -28.66
C LEU A 40 -18.76 -17.99 -27.83
N PRO A 41 -18.65 -18.01 -26.49
CA PRO A 41 -19.20 -16.94 -25.68
C PRO A 41 -18.59 -15.61 -26.13
N PRO A 42 -19.37 -14.51 -26.12
CA PRO A 42 -18.86 -13.21 -26.49
C PRO A 42 -17.66 -12.85 -25.58
N VAL A 43 -16.55 -12.45 -26.21
CA VAL A 43 -15.36 -11.98 -25.50
C VAL A 43 -15.74 -10.72 -24.73
N ARG A 44 -15.79 -10.78 -23.40
CA ARG A 44 -16.01 -9.58 -22.58
C ARG A 44 -14.74 -8.74 -22.64
N ARG A 45 -14.85 -7.52 -23.18
CA ARG A 45 -13.81 -6.50 -23.06
C ARG A 45 -13.85 -6.00 -21.61
N LEU A 46 -12.75 -6.12 -20.89
CA LEU A 46 -12.62 -5.55 -19.55
C LEU A 46 -12.33 -4.06 -19.67
N ASN A 47 -12.92 -3.26 -18.78
CA ASN A 47 -12.51 -1.87 -18.66
C ASN A 47 -11.16 -1.79 -17.93
N PRO A 48 -10.23 -0.94 -18.41
CA PRO A 48 -8.93 -0.77 -17.79
C PRO A 48 -9.07 -0.25 -16.34
N PRO A 49 -8.05 -0.41 -15.49
CA PRO A 49 -8.10 0.04 -14.10
C PRO A 49 -8.29 1.56 -14.04
N GLN A 50 -9.34 1.99 -13.35
CA GLN A 50 -9.63 3.40 -13.10
C GLN A 50 -9.53 3.68 -11.61
N MET A 51 -8.38 4.23 -11.21
CA MET A 51 -8.00 4.42 -9.80
C MET A 51 -8.23 5.84 -9.35
N SER A 52 -8.81 6.02 -8.15
CA SER A 52 -8.96 7.32 -7.51
C SER A 52 -8.73 7.24 -6.00
N VAL A 53 -8.26 8.33 -5.42
CA VAL A 53 -8.05 8.46 -3.97
C VAL A 53 -9.28 9.09 -3.34
N GLN A 54 -9.80 8.47 -2.29
CA GLN A 54 -11.00 8.91 -1.58
C GLN A 54 -10.80 8.82 -0.06
N TYR A 55 -11.62 9.53 0.70
CA TYR A 55 -11.70 9.45 2.17
C TYR A 55 -10.36 9.68 2.89
N LEU A 56 -9.76 10.86 2.70
CA LEU A 56 -8.61 11.25 3.51
C LEU A 56 -9.02 11.53 4.97
N SER A 57 -8.44 10.78 5.90
CA SER A 57 -8.64 10.93 7.34
C SER A 57 -7.31 11.11 8.07
N VAL A 58 -7.29 11.98 9.08
CA VAL A 58 -6.12 12.28 9.89
C VAL A 58 -6.51 12.19 11.36
N ASN A 59 -5.80 11.35 12.12
CA ASN A 59 -6.08 11.13 13.53
C ASN A 59 -4.77 10.94 14.33
N PRO A 60 -4.54 11.72 15.40
CA PRO A 60 -5.35 12.85 15.87
C PRO A 60 -5.17 14.11 15.01
N GLN A 61 -6.16 15.02 15.03
CA GLN A 61 -6.04 16.33 14.38
C GLN A 61 -5.16 17.31 15.17
N GLN A 62 -4.97 17.06 16.46
CA GLN A 62 -4.06 17.79 17.32
C GLN A 62 -3.20 16.82 18.10
N THR A 63 -1.89 17.01 18.09
CA THR A 63 -0.93 16.15 18.77
C THR A 63 0.18 16.96 19.40
N TYR A 64 0.98 16.38 20.29
CA TYR A 64 2.17 17.04 20.81
C TYR A 64 3.40 16.75 19.95
N ALA A 65 4.41 17.60 20.06
CA ALA A 65 5.72 17.38 19.45
C ALA A 65 6.27 15.98 19.81
N GLY A 66 6.60 15.19 18.80
CA GLY A 66 7.13 13.82 18.95
C GLY A 66 6.07 12.72 18.99
N GLU A 67 4.78 13.05 19.04
CA GLU A 67 3.69 12.08 19.00
C GLU A 67 3.32 11.68 17.55
N PRO A 68 2.96 10.41 17.29
CA PRO A 68 2.63 9.94 15.96
C PRO A 68 1.21 10.36 15.53
N VAL A 69 1.09 10.76 14.27
CA VAL A 69 -0.19 11.05 13.61
C VAL A 69 -0.43 10.02 12.52
N THR A 70 -1.61 9.40 12.55
CA THR A 70 -2.04 8.42 11.55
C THR A 70 -2.86 9.10 10.47
N ILE A 71 -2.44 8.92 9.22
CA ILE A 71 -3.12 9.42 8.03
C ILE A 71 -3.59 8.22 7.22
N ILE A 72 -4.89 8.12 6.95
CA ILE A 72 -5.49 7.01 6.21
C ILE A 72 -6.22 7.56 4.99
N THR A 73 -6.09 6.88 3.86
CA THR A 73 -6.85 7.17 2.64
C THR A 73 -7.17 5.89 1.90
N ASN A 74 -8.21 5.90 1.07
CA ASN A 74 -8.64 4.74 0.30
C ASN A 74 -8.33 4.94 -1.18
N VAL A 75 -7.69 3.94 -1.80
CA VAL A 75 -7.56 3.85 -3.25
C VAL A 75 -8.67 2.95 -3.77
N VAL A 76 -9.52 3.49 -4.65
CA VAL A 76 -10.67 2.79 -5.22
C VAL A 76 -10.41 2.54 -6.70
N ASN A 77 -10.57 1.29 -7.11
CA ASN A 77 -10.56 0.88 -8.51
C ASN A 77 -11.99 0.71 -9.00
N THR A 78 -12.36 1.43 -10.05
CA THR A 78 -13.68 1.32 -10.72
C THR A 78 -13.60 0.60 -12.07
N GLY A 79 -12.41 0.09 -12.42
CA GLY A 79 -12.19 -0.75 -13.60
C GLY A 79 -12.43 -2.24 -13.34
N ASP A 80 -12.50 -3.01 -14.42
CA ASP A 80 -12.73 -4.46 -14.38
C ASP A 80 -11.41 -5.26 -14.37
N GLU A 81 -10.29 -4.57 -14.44
CA GLU A 81 -8.94 -5.13 -14.31
C GLU A 81 -8.28 -4.65 -13.03
N ALA A 82 -7.39 -5.47 -12.48
CA ALA A 82 -6.50 -5.06 -11.39
C ALA A 82 -5.51 -4.00 -11.90
N GLY A 83 -5.10 -3.10 -11.01
CA GLY A 83 -4.11 -2.08 -11.34
C GLY A 83 -3.24 -1.69 -10.16
N ASN A 84 -2.11 -1.08 -10.48
CA ASN A 84 -1.18 -0.54 -9.50
C ASN A 84 -1.30 0.98 -9.49
N TYR A 85 -1.33 1.55 -8.28
CA TYR A 85 -1.50 2.97 -8.09
C TYR A 85 -0.47 3.51 -7.10
N ARG A 86 0.11 4.68 -7.41
CA ARG A 86 1.17 5.33 -6.64
C ARG A 86 0.58 6.44 -5.77
N VAL A 87 0.47 6.19 -4.47
CA VAL A 87 -0.03 7.16 -3.50
C VAL A 87 1.13 7.96 -2.93
N ALA A 88 1.19 9.26 -3.23
CA ALA A 88 2.21 10.16 -2.70
C ALA A 88 1.61 11.05 -1.58
N LEU A 89 2.16 10.92 -0.38
CA LEU A 89 1.85 11.78 0.76
C LEU A 89 2.69 13.06 0.66
N LYS A 90 2.01 14.21 0.60
CA LYS A 90 2.65 15.51 0.64
C LYS A 90 2.31 16.25 1.92
N ILE A 91 3.33 16.82 2.58
CA ILE A 91 3.16 17.70 3.73
C ILE A 91 3.79 19.04 3.42
N ASN A 92 3.01 20.12 3.56
CA ASN A 92 3.45 21.50 3.23
C ASN A 92 4.03 21.62 1.80
N GLY A 93 3.50 20.83 0.86
CA GLY A 93 3.91 20.82 -0.54
C GLY A 93 5.09 19.89 -0.88
N GLN A 94 5.78 19.35 0.12
CA GLN A 94 6.89 18.41 -0.08
C GLN A 94 6.40 16.96 -0.02
N VAL A 95 6.93 16.09 -0.89
CA VAL A 95 6.64 14.64 -0.86
C VAL A 95 7.43 14.02 0.27
N GLU A 96 6.73 13.52 1.29
CA GLU A 96 7.35 12.88 2.47
C GLU A 96 7.47 11.37 2.27
N GLU A 97 6.42 10.73 1.74
CA GLU A 97 6.39 9.29 1.55
C GLU A 97 5.61 8.96 0.27
N THR A 98 5.95 7.84 -0.35
CA THR A 98 5.20 7.32 -1.49
C THR A 98 5.05 5.81 -1.39
N ARG A 99 3.84 5.31 -1.63
CA ARG A 99 3.53 3.88 -1.60
C ARG A 99 2.87 3.41 -2.88
N MET A 100 3.30 2.24 -3.34
CA MET A 100 2.64 1.52 -4.42
C MET A 100 1.61 0.57 -3.83
N VAL A 101 0.38 0.61 -4.34
CA VAL A 101 -0.70 -0.26 -3.89
C VAL A 101 -1.31 -0.93 -5.11
N SER A 102 -1.53 -2.24 -5.02
CA SER A 102 -2.28 -2.98 -6.02
C SER A 102 -3.71 -3.14 -5.54
N VAL A 103 -4.66 -2.77 -6.40
CA VAL A 103 -6.09 -2.85 -6.11
C VAL A 103 -6.75 -3.74 -7.16
N GLY A 104 -7.52 -4.70 -6.68
CA GLY A 104 -8.31 -5.61 -7.53
C GLY A 104 -9.38 -4.88 -8.34
N PRO A 105 -10.01 -5.57 -9.29
CA PRO A 105 -11.13 -5.00 -10.07
C PRO A 105 -12.30 -4.65 -9.16
N GLN A 106 -12.92 -3.49 -9.40
CA GLN A 106 -14.00 -2.93 -8.55
C GLN A 106 -13.64 -2.90 -7.04
N GLY A 107 -12.35 -2.88 -6.71
CA GLY A 107 -11.84 -3.05 -5.36
C GLY A 107 -11.53 -1.73 -4.65
N THR A 108 -11.32 -1.80 -3.34
CA THR A 108 -10.84 -0.67 -2.53
C THR A 108 -9.74 -1.13 -1.61
N GLN A 109 -8.66 -0.35 -1.47
CA GLN A 109 -7.62 -0.59 -0.48
C GLN A 109 -7.32 0.65 0.38
N PRO A 110 -7.31 0.52 1.72
CA PRO A 110 -6.83 1.57 2.59
C PRO A 110 -5.30 1.62 2.60
N VAL A 111 -4.77 2.83 2.64
CA VAL A 111 -3.35 3.15 2.70
C VAL A 111 -3.12 3.98 3.95
N LYS A 112 -2.27 3.48 4.83
CA LYS A 112 -1.97 4.09 6.14
C LYS A 112 -0.56 4.65 6.17
N PHE A 113 -0.43 5.94 6.43
CA PHE A 113 0.84 6.61 6.71
C PHE A 113 0.90 6.99 8.19
N ILE A 114 2.10 6.93 8.78
CA ILE A 114 2.34 7.36 10.15
C ILE A 114 3.42 8.42 10.09
N VAL A 115 3.11 9.61 10.61
CA VAL A 115 3.98 10.78 10.56
C VAL A 115 4.21 11.29 11.96
N THR A 116 5.46 11.58 12.30
CA THR A 116 5.84 12.20 13.57
C THR A 116 6.54 13.52 13.29
N ARG A 117 6.19 14.57 14.02
CA ARG A 117 6.76 15.91 13.89
C ARG A 117 7.18 16.45 15.26
N SER A 118 8.39 17.00 15.32
CA SER A 118 8.94 17.58 16.54
C SER A 118 8.70 19.08 16.66
N ASP A 119 8.53 19.77 15.52
CA ASP A 119 8.30 21.20 15.52
C ASP A 119 6.81 21.51 15.71
N PRO A 120 6.47 22.47 16.58
CA PRO A 120 5.09 22.91 16.72
C PRO A 120 4.65 23.72 15.50
N GLY A 121 3.41 23.51 15.07
CA GLY A 121 2.83 24.21 13.92
C GLY A 121 1.68 23.44 13.28
N THR A 122 1.04 24.08 12.30
CA THR A 122 -0.01 23.43 11.49
C THR A 122 0.60 22.88 10.21
N TYR A 123 0.32 21.60 9.96
CA TYR A 123 0.83 20.87 8.79
C TYR A 123 -0.32 20.56 7.85
N ARG A 124 -0.17 20.97 6.59
CA ARG A 124 -1.15 20.68 5.54
C ARG A 124 -0.78 19.38 4.84
N VAL A 125 -1.70 18.42 4.89
CA VAL A 125 -1.59 17.10 4.27
C VAL A 125 -2.30 17.13 2.92
N VAL A 126 -1.64 16.64 1.88
CA VAL A 126 -2.20 16.50 0.53
C VAL A 126 -1.90 15.11 -0.02
N ILE A 127 -2.92 14.41 -0.50
CA ILE A 127 -2.77 13.14 -1.22
C ILE A 127 -3.65 13.19 -2.47
N ASP A 128 -3.01 13.17 -3.64
CA ASP A 128 -3.67 13.20 -4.96
C ASP A 128 -4.87 14.16 -5.08
N GLY A 129 -4.70 15.39 -4.57
CA GLY A 129 -5.72 16.44 -4.60
C GLY A 129 -6.67 16.47 -3.39
N GLN A 130 -6.78 15.39 -2.61
CA GLN A 130 -7.42 15.41 -1.29
C GLN A 130 -6.56 16.21 -0.29
N GLN A 131 -7.20 16.98 0.58
CA GLN A 131 -6.51 17.87 1.51
C GLN A 131 -7.04 17.69 2.92
N SER A 132 -6.14 17.74 3.89
CA SER A 132 -6.46 17.77 5.32
C SER A 132 -5.35 18.52 6.07
N SER A 133 -5.49 18.66 7.38
CA SER A 133 -4.48 19.29 8.21
C SER A 133 -4.49 18.74 9.63
N PHE A 134 -3.33 18.76 10.27
CA PHE A 134 -3.21 18.53 11.70
C PHE A 134 -2.30 19.58 12.33
N THR A 135 -2.47 19.81 13.62
CA THR A 135 -1.67 20.77 14.40
C THR A 135 -0.82 20.04 15.42
N VAL A 136 0.46 20.38 15.45
CA VAL A 136 1.40 19.91 16.46
C VAL A 136 1.55 21.03 17.49
N LEU A 137 1.20 20.71 18.73
CA LEU A 137 1.36 21.59 19.87
C LEU A 137 2.79 21.48 20.37
N GLY A 138 3.38 22.63 20.71
CA GLY A 138 4.65 22.64 21.41
C GLY A 138 4.42 22.06 22.80
N SER A 139 5.24 21.08 23.18
CA SER A 139 5.38 20.77 24.60
C SER A 139 5.80 22.07 25.27
N GLY A 140 5.00 22.58 26.20
CA GLY A 140 5.22 23.85 26.89
C GLY A 140 6.44 23.84 27.81
N THR A 141 7.61 23.40 27.33
CA THR A 141 8.92 23.52 27.97
C THR A 141 9.75 24.65 27.38
N GLY A 142 9.10 25.60 26.70
CA GLY A 142 9.71 26.82 26.15
C GLY A 142 9.58 28.08 27.03
N ALA A 143 9.23 27.96 28.31
CA ALA A 143 9.24 29.07 29.26
C ALA A 143 10.03 28.73 30.55
N ALA A 144 11.21 28.15 30.38
CA ALA A 144 12.21 28.02 31.44
C ALA A 144 13.62 28.32 30.90
N ALA A 145 13.77 29.45 30.22
CA ALA A 145 15.08 30.02 29.89
C ALA A 145 15.16 31.51 30.26
N SER A 146 14.44 31.94 31.30
CA SER A 146 14.71 33.20 32.01
C SER A 146 15.70 33.02 33.17
N GLY A 147 16.22 31.81 33.43
CA GLY A 147 17.28 31.59 34.42
C GLY A 147 18.68 32.07 33.99
N GLY A 148 18.93 32.21 32.67
CA GLY A 148 20.24 32.61 32.13
C GLY A 148 20.43 34.11 31.94
N LEU A 149 19.36 34.88 31.72
CA LEU A 149 19.47 36.35 31.57
C LEU A 149 19.43 37.09 32.92
N ILE A 150 18.77 36.53 33.95
CA ILE A 150 18.78 37.14 35.30
C ILE A 150 20.19 37.10 35.90
N ALA A 151 20.96 36.03 35.68
CA ALA A 151 22.35 35.95 36.13
C ALA A 151 23.26 37.03 35.51
N ILE A 152 23.05 37.36 34.22
CA ILE A 152 23.86 38.37 33.53
C ILE A 152 23.51 39.78 34.01
N ILE A 153 22.23 40.09 34.23
CA ILE A 153 21.79 41.40 34.72
C ILE A 153 22.26 41.63 36.17
N ALA A 154 22.17 40.63 37.04
CA ALA A 154 22.66 40.74 38.42
C ALA A 154 24.19 40.96 38.48
N ALA A 155 24.96 40.26 37.66
CA ALA A 155 26.42 40.45 37.58
C ALA A 155 26.78 41.84 37.06
N ALA A 156 26.08 42.36 36.03
CA ALA A 156 26.32 43.69 35.49
C ALA A 156 26.00 44.80 36.51
N ILE A 157 24.90 44.67 37.27
CA ILE A 157 24.54 45.64 38.32
C ILE A 157 25.56 45.61 39.45
N LEU A 158 26.00 44.42 39.89
CA LEU A 158 27.02 44.27 40.93
C LEU A 158 28.36 44.92 40.51
N LEU A 159 28.77 44.72 39.25
CA LEU A 159 29.99 45.31 38.68
C LEU A 159 29.88 46.83 38.57
N LEU A 160 28.71 47.36 38.20
CA LEU A 160 28.48 48.80 38.12
C LEU A 160 28.48 49.47 39.51
N VAL A 161 27.84 48.86 40.52
CA VAL A 161 27.84 49.36 41.91
C VAL A 161 29.25 49.36 42.50
N THR A 162 30.02 48.30 42.28
CA THR A 162 31.41 48.22 42.77
C THR A 162 32.32 49.27 42.13
N VAL A 163 32.18 49.53 40.82
CA VAL A 163 32.94 50.60 40.13
C VAL A 163 32.55 51.99 40.66
N VAL A 164 31.26 52.27 40.85
CA VAL A 164 30.80 53.56 41.40
C VAL A 164 31.29 53.77 42.84
N ALA A 165 31.26 52.74 43.68
CA ALA A 165 31.77 52.81 45.04
C ALA A 165 33.29 53.09 45.08
N LEU A 166 34.06 52.46 44.18
CA LEU A 166 35.50 52.71 44.05
C LEU A 166 35.82 54.12 43.51
N LEU A 167 34.99 54.66 42.62
CA LEU A 167 35.16 56.02 42.11
C LEU A 167 34.76 57.07 43.13
N ALA A 168 33.71 56.81 43.92
CA ALA A 168 33.28 57.70 45.00
C ALA A 168 34.28 57.72 46.15
N SER A 169 34.85 56.57 46.54
CA SER A 169 35.86 56.50 47.59
C SER A 169 37.19 57.17 47.21
N ARG A 170 37.52 57.24 45.91
CA ARG A 170 38.69 57.96 45.39
C ARG A 170 38.54 59.47 45.32
N ARG A 171 37.32 59.99 45.40
CA ARG A 171 37.04 61.44 45.42
C ARG A 171 36.94 62.00 46.84
N SER A 172 36.80 61.14 47.83
CA SER A 172 36.66 61.48 49.25
C SER A 172 37.99 61.40 50.03
N ALA A 173 39.11 61.19 49.34
CA ALA A 173 40.47 61.28 49.87
C ALA A 173 41.20 62.43 49.17
#